data_AF-A0AAQ3AGR1-F1
#
_entry.id   AF-A0AAQ3AGR1-F1
#
_cell.length_a   1.000
_cell.length_b   1.000
_cell.length_c   1.000
_cell.angle_alpha   90.00
_cell.angle_beta   90.00
_cell.angle_gamma   90.00
#
_symmetry.space_group_name_H-M   'P 1'
#
loop_
_entity.id
_entity.type
_entity.pdbx_description
1 polymer ?
#
loop_
_entity_poly.entity_id
_entity_poly.type
_entity_poly.pdbx_seq_one_letter_code
_entity_poly.pdbx_strand_id
1 'polypeptide(L)'
;MSFYLNLVSGETKSNHDDIVSISHFNFKDNLNLMLIVGPMGSGKTEYAAKIYKDSLIIKNKSFKVLASITKGFRNRANVFFIRNILDKKRFKDYPENVIPYRGGISDKIDGVDFAGSSFDVGKLIDNNPEHGTFIIDETCFYDERLVFILNKIALDSNVLFILPTLLYNFRKEIFNNTARLLIEYSDKICRIGAYCEHVDCMDESFLTYRYYFYRGKEIAAPYFDPLLIVGGDKIVESAIYPNYATRCSRHHYLVGREYFFTILKPFALLYSQGDKKFFEREILDLSSNVISSNFKNSLLIESRGRYDILVLEDLLELPFLAERALITLSLEYNILSKGDFKKLIDKFSLSKDYVQKVVVSRGDKWIF
;
A
#
# COMPACT_ATOMS: atom_id res chain seq x y z
N MET A 1 16.08 19.19 11.75
CA MET A 1 15.77 20.25 12.73
C MET A 1 14.24 20.34 12.80
N SER A 2 13.52 19.87 13.81
CA SER A 2 13.82 19.60 15.22
C SER A 2 13.44 18.16 15.58
N PHE A 3 14.34 17.47 16.26
CA PHE A 3 14.26 16.12 16.79
C PHE A 3 14.59 16.26 18.29
N TYR A 4 13.91 15.48 19.15
CA TYR A 4 14.09 15.37 20.61
C TYR A 4 13.67 16.57 21.48
N LEU A 5 12.62 16.35 22.28
CA LEU A 5 12.60 16.47 23.76
C LEU A 5 11.15 16.49 24.22
N ASN A 6 10.78 15.51 25.06
CA ASN A 6 10.09 15.76 26.32
C ASN A 6 9.87 14.43 27.05
N LEU A 7 10.86 14.09 27.87
CA LEU A 7 10.68 13.29 29.06
C LEU A 7 11.14 14.17 30.24
N VAL A 8 10.40 14.07 31.34
CA VAL A 8 10.64 14.66 32.67
C VAL A 8 10.10 16.07 32.89
N SER A 9 8.78 16.15 33.14
CA SER A 9 8.27 16.89 34.29
C SER A 9 7.37 15.94 35.09
N GLY A 10 7.67 15.79 36.38
CA GLY A 10 6.80 15.09 37.31
C GLY A 10 5.59 15.96 37.59
N GLU A 11 4.51 15.72 36.86
CA GLU A 11 3.21 16.33 37.14
C GLU A 11 2.23 15.24 37.54
N THR A 12 1.55 15.48 38.65
CA THR A 12 0.45 14.67 39.16
C THR A 12 -0.63 14.57 38.09
N LYS A 13 -0.73 13.41 37.43
CA LYS A 13 -1.79 13.11 36.46
C LYS A 13 -3.15 13.36 37.12
N SER A 14 -3.83 14.41 36.70
CA SER A 14 -5.23 14.61 37.01
C SER A 14 -6.07 13.68 36.13
N ASN A 15 -7.23 13.21 36.61
CA ASN A 15 -8.17 12.41 35.81
C ASN A 15 -8.64 13.10 34.51
N HIS A 16 -8.29 14.37 34.29
CA HIS A 16 -8.57 15.13 33.08
C HIS A 16 -7.46 15.07 32.03
N ASP A 17 -6.25 14.60 32.38
CA ASP A 17 -5.10 14.53 31.48
C ASP A 17 -5.13 13.30 30.55
N ASP A 18 -6.03 12.34 30.82
CA ASP A 18 -6.23 11.13 30.01
C ASP A 18 -7.52 11.22 29.13
N ILE A 19 -8.03 12.42 28.81
CA ILE A 19 -9.11 12.58 27.83
C ILE A 19 -8.53 12.64 26.41
N VAL A 20 -8.69 11.55 25.65
CA VAL A 20 -8.38 11.52 24.22
C VAL A 20 -9.56 12.09 23.43
N SER A 21 -9.38 13.25 22.80
CA SER A 21 -10.40 13.88 21.95
C SER A 21 -10.04 13.78 20.46
N ILE A 22 -10.88 13.11 19.69
CA ILE A 22 -10.84 13.13 18.22
C ILE A 22 -11.83 14.20 17.76
N SER A 23 -11.33 15.38 17.39
CA SER A 23 -12.17 16.51 17.00
C SER A 23 -12.82 16.35 15.60
N HIS A 24 -13.78 17.22 15.30
CA HIS A 24 -14.38 17.34 13.97
C HIS A 24 -13.41 17.98 12.95
N PHE A 25 -13.64 17.72 11.67
CA PHE A 25 -12.89 18.37 10.60
C PHE A 25 -13.32 19.84 10.41
N ASN A 26 -12.36 20.76 10.32
CA ASN A 26 -12.64 22.18 10.12
C ASN A 26 -12.54 22.55 8.63
N PHE A 27 -13.69 22.68 7.96
CA PHE A 27 -13.76 23.05 6.54
C PHE A 27 -13.27 24.48 6.22
N LYS A 28 -13.03 25.31 7.24
CA LYS A 28 -12.46 26.66 7.08
C LYS A 28 -10.94 26.66 6.99
N ASP A 29 -10.27 25.56 7.35
CA ASP A 29 -8.81 25.47 7.28
C ASP A 29 -8.36 25.69 5.84
N ASN A 30 -7.37 26.56 5.63
CA ASN A 30 -6.83 26.84 4.28
C ASN A 30 -5.87 25.73 3.82
N LEU A 31 -6.40 24.51 3.73
CA LEU A 31 -5.75 23.32 3.19
C LEU A 31 -6.31 23.05 1.80
N ASN A 32 -5.44 22.65 0.90
CA ASN A 32 -5.79 22.20 -0.44
C ASN A 32 -5.56 20.70 -0.59
N LEU A 33 -4.48 20.15 -0.04
CA LEU A 33 -4.16 18.72 -0.08
C LEU A 33 -3.90 18.18 1.33
N MET A 34 -4.74 17.26 1.78
CA MET A 34 -4.56 16.51 3.02
C MET A 34 -4.38 15.03 2.71
N LEU A 35 -3.23 14.50 3.07
CA LEU A 35 -2.88 13.09 2.92
C LEU A 35 -3.27 12.31 4.18
N ILE A 36 -3.95 11.18 4.04
CA ILE A 36 -4.26 10.27 5.15
C ILE A 36 -3.52 8.95 4.91
N VAL A 37 -2.61 8.61 5.83
CA VAL A 37 -1.63 7.54 5.61
C VAL A 37 -1.58 6.58 6.77
N GLY A 38 -1.29 5.31 6.49
CA GLY A 38 -1.32 4.24 7.48
C GLY A 38 -1.31 2.87 6.82
N PRO A 39 -1.06 1.79 7.57
CA PRO A 39 -0.95 0.44 7.03
C PRO A 39 -2.30 -0.06 6.51
N MET A 40 -2.30 -1.19 5.80
CA MET A 40 -3.55 -1.85 5.39
C MET A 40 -4.36 -2.22 6.63
N GLY A 41 -5.66 -1.87 6.63
CA GLY A 41 -6.55 -2.10 7.77
C GLY A 41 -6.51 -1.03 8.88
N SER A 42 -5.77 0.07 8.69
CA SER A 42 -5.65 1.11 9.73
C SER A 42 -6.80 2.11 9.82
N GLY A 43 -7.90 1.94 9.08
CA GLY A 43 -9.00 2.89 9.17
C GLY A 43 -8.85 4.17 8.30
N LYS A 44 -8.03 4.15 7.24
CA LYS A 44 -7.80 5.36 6.41
C LYS A 44 -9.07 5.87 5.72
N THR A 45 -9.77 4.95 5.07
CA THR A 45 -11.03 5.23 4.36
C THR A 45 -12.13 5.61 5.36
N GLU A 46 -12.16 4.96 6.52
CA GLU A 46 -13.05 5.25 7.65
C GLU A 46 -12.82 6.66 8.20
N TYR A 47 -11.57 7.09 8.36
CA TYR A 47 -11.22 8.45 8.77
C TYR A 47 -11.63 9.47 7.70
N ALA A 48 -11.40 9.18 6.42
CA ALA A 48 -11.86 10.05 5.33
C ALA A 48 -13.40 10.15 5.30
N ALA A 49 -14.11 9.05 5.56
CA ALA A 49 -15.56 9.06 5.65
C ALA A 49 -16.11 9.82 6.87
N LYS A 50 -15.36 9.89 7.97
CA LYS A 50 -15.70 10.80 9.08
C LYS A 50 -15.74 12.26 8.61
N ILE A 51 -14.85 12.68 7.71
CA ILE A 51 -14.88 14.03 7.11
C ILE A 51 -16.18 14.23 6.32
N TYR A 52 -16.62 13.22 5.57
CA TYR A 52 -17.94 13.25 4.92
C TYR A 52 -19.08 13.41 5.94
N LYS A 53 -19.07 12.66 7.05
CA LYS A 53 -20.09 12.79 8.11
C LYS A 53 -20.11 14.19 8.73
N ASP A 54 -18.93 14.76 9.01
CA ASP A 54 -18.80 16.13 9.51
C ASP A 54 -19.41 17.13 8.50
N SER A 55 -19.26 16.89 7.19
CA SER A 55 -19.84 17.73 6.13
C SER A 55 -21.37 17.78 6.17
N LEU A 56 -22.05 16.67 6.50
CA LEU A 56 -23.50 16.61 6.58
C LEU A 56 -24.05 17.56 7.67
N ILE A 57 -23.33 17.67 8.78
CA ILE A 57 -23.66 18.63 9.84
C ILE A 57 -23.45 20.07 9.38
N ILE A 58 -22.38 20.33 8.61
CA ILE A 58 -22.09 21.67 8.08
C ILE A 58 -23.11 22.11 7.03
N LYS A 59 -23.60 21.21 6.17
CA LYS A 59 -24.63 21.50 5.16
C LYS A 59 -25.93 22.04 5.78
N ASN A 60 -26.24 21.66 7.02
CA ASN A 60 -27.42 22.11 7.75
C ASN A 60 -27.22 23.43 8.51
N LYS A 61 -26.06 24.09 8.37
CA LYS A 61 -25.78 25.36 9.05
C LYS A 61 -26.36 26.55 8.29
N SER A 62 -26.40 27.70 8.97
CA SER A 62 -26.93 28.93 8.39
C SER A 62 -26.12 29.39 7.16
N PHE A 63 -26.77 30.19 6.32
CA PHE A 63 -26.13 30.79 5.13
C PHE A 63 -24.81 31.48 5.45
N LYS A 64 -24.70 32.18 6.61
CA LYS A 64 -23.46 32.84 7.03
C LYS A 64 -22.29 31.86 7.19
N VAL A 65 -22.56 30.66 7.72
CA VAL A 65 -21.53 29.62 7.86
C VAL A 65 -21.16 29.04 6.50
N LEU A 66 -22.16 28.69 5.68
CA LEU A 66 -21.93 28.13 4.34
C LEU A 66 -21.18 29.10 3.43
N ALA A 67 -21.54 30.39 3.46
CA ALA A 67 -20.86 31.43 2.69
C ALA A 67 -19.37 31.56 3.06
N SER A 68 -19.00 31.31 4.31
CA SER A 68 -17.59 31.37 4.75
C SER A 68 -16.70 30.25 4.18
N ILE A 69 -17.29 29.20 3.61
CA ILE A 69 -16.59 28.05 3.02
C ILE A 69 -17.00 27.81 1.55
N THR A 70 -17.65 28.80 0.93
CA THR A 70 -18.07 28.78 -0.47
C THR A 70 -17.23 29.77 -1.27
N LYS A 71 -16.69 29.35 -2.42
CA LYS A 71 -16.00 30.22 -3.38
C LYS A 71 -16.54 29.95 -4.79
N GLY A 72 -17.13 30.98 -5.41
CA GLY A 72 -17.86 30.80 -6.66
C GLY A 72 -18.99 29.78 -6.49
N PHE A 73 -19.01 28.75 -7.34
CA PHE A 73 -19.99 27.66 -7.26
C PHE A 73 -19.58 26.52 -6.29
N ARG A 74 -18.35 26.52 -5.78
CA ARG A 74 -17.82 25.44 -4.95
C ARG A 74 -18.06 25.66 -3.48
N ASN A 75 -18.65 24.69 -2.80
CA ASN A 75 -18.79 24.68 -1.34
C ASN A 75 -18.00 23.51 -0.74
N ARG A 76 -17.10 23.78 0.21
CA ARG A 76 -16.25 22.72 0.82
C ARG A 76 -17.03 21.68 1.62
N ALA A 77 -18.25 21.96 2.05
CA ALA A 77 -19.12 20.94 2.66
C ALA A 77 -19.77 20.01 1.61
N ASN A 78 -19.74 20.36 0.32
CA ASN A 78 -20.12 19.45 -0.76
C ASN A 78 -18.95 18.50 -1.04
N VAL A 79 -19.01 17.32 -0.42
CA VAL A 79 -18.00 16.26 -0.56
C VAL A 79 -18.39 15.31 -1.68
N PHE A 80 -17.43 15.02 -2.57
CA PHE A 80 -17.53 13.98 -3.59
C PHE A 80 -16.47 12.90 -3.33
N PHE A 81 -16.83 11.63 -3.45
CA PHE A 81 -15.91 10.51 -3.22
C PHE A 81 -15.55 9.82 -4.54
N ILE A 82 -14.26 9.65 -4.79
CA ILE A 82 -13.75 8.98 -6.00
C ILE A 82 -13.09 7.67 -5.57
N ARG A 83 -13.74 6.55 -5.92
CA ARG A 83 -13.24 5.20 -5.67
C ARG A 83 -12.32 4.76 -6.81
N ASN A 84 -11.32 3.95 -6.49
CA ASN A 84 -10.52 3.32 -7.53
C ASN A 84 -11.31 2.18 -8.19
N ILE A 85 -11.23 2.02 -9.52
CA ILE A 85 -11.93 0.94 -10.21
C ILE A 85 -11.51 -0.46 -9.76
N LEU A 86 -10.30 -0.61 -9.20
CA LEU A 86 -9.82 -1.85 -8.59
C LEU A 86 -10.73 -2.32 -7.44
N ASP A 87 -11.39 -1.39 -6.73
CA ASP A 87 -12.34 -1.71 -5.67
C ASP A 87 -13.60 -2.39 -6.17
N LYS A 88 -14.01 -2.21 -7.44
CA LYS A 88 -15.19 -2.91 -7.98
C LYS A 88 -15.01 -4.43 -7.94
N LYS A 89 -13.79 -4.93 -8.09
CA LYS A 89 -13.50 -6.36 -7.98
C LYS A 89 -13.48 -6.86 -6.54
N ARG A 90 -13.05 -6.00 -5.61
CA ARG A 90 -12.95 -6.31 -4.18
C ARG A 90 -14.32 -6.31 -3.49
N PHE A 91 -15.17 -5.37 -3.86
CA PHE A 91 -16.50 -5.14 -3.27
C PHE A 91 -17.62 -5.32 -4.30
N LYS A 92 -17.64 -6.46 -4.99
CA LYS A 92 -18.61 -6.74 -6.07
C LYS A 92 -20.07 -6.69 -5.61
N ASP A 93 -20.30 -7.06 -4.35
CA ASP A 93 -21.65 -7.17 -3.78
C ASP A 93 -22.11 -5.87 -3.10
N TYR A 94 -21.27 -4.84 -3.07
CA TYR A 94 -21.61 -3.56 -2.43
C TYR A 94 -22.33 -2.66 -3.43
N PRO A 95 -23.34 -1.88 -2.99
CA PRO A 95 -23.94 -0.86 -3.84
C PRO A 95 -22.90 0.15 -4.33
N GLU A 96 -23.12 0.76 -5.49
CA GLU A 96 -22.16 1.74 -6.03
C GLU A 96 -22.10 3.03 -5.19
N ASN A 97 -23.20 3.38 -4.51
CA ASN A 97 -23.35 4.61 -3.72
C ASN A 97 -22.88 4.48 -2.25
N VAL A 98 -21.86 3.66 -2.00
CA VAL A 98 -21.32 3.47 -0.64
C VAL A 98 -19.79 3.55 -0.60
N ILE A 99 -19.30 3.94 0.57
CA ILE A 99 -17.89 3.85 0.98
C ILE A 99 -17.73 2.53 1.75
N PRO A 100 -17.06 1.51 1.18
CA PRO A 100 -16.86 0.24 1.86
C PRO A 100 -15.71 0.30 2.89
N TYR A 101 -15.87 -0.44 3.98
CA TYR A 101 -14.86 -0.58 5.04
C TYR A 101 -14.43 -2.04 5.20
N ARG A 102 -13.22 -2.23 5.73
CA ARG A 102 -12.78 -3.58 6.11
C ARG A 102 -13.66 -4.08 7.24
N GLY A 103 -14.16 -5.31 7.15
CA GLY A 103 -15.05 -5.91 8.16
C GLY A 103 -16.55 -5.83 7.86
N GLY A 104 -16.96 -5.39 6.66
CA GLY A 104 -18.35 -5.57 6.22
C GLY A 104 -19.25 -4.33 6.34
N ILE A 105 -18.73 -3.21 6.87
CA ILE A 105 -19.50 -1.98 7.11
C ILE A 105 -19.38 -1.06 5.88
N SER A 106 -20.37 -0.20 5.66
CA SER A 106 -20.29 0.87 4.66
C SER A 106 -21.11 2.09 5.05
N ASP A 107 -20.71 3.27 4.60
CA ASP A 107 -21.54 4.47 4.67
C ASP A 107 -22.11 4.83 3.28
N LYS A 108 -23.40 5.14 3.24
CA LYS A 108 -24.05 5.64 2.02
C LYS A 108 -23.64 7.09 1.77
N ILE A 109 -23.39 7.43 0.50
CA ILE A 109 -22.98 8.77 0.10
C ILE A 109 -23.70 9.19 -1.19
N ASP A 110 -24.06 10.49 -1.26
CA ASP A 110 -24.83 11.04 -2.38
C ASP A 110 -23.96 11.33 -3.62
N GLY A 111 -22.67 11.61 -3.43
CA GLY A 111 -21.72 11.90 -4.50
C GLY A 111 -20.55 10.93 -4.47
N VAL A 112 -20.63 9.89 -5.30
CA VAL A 112 -19.55 8.91 -5.49
C VAL A 112 -19.50 8.40 -6.91
N ASP A 113 -18.29 8.23 -7.42
CA ASP A 113 -18.04 7.57 -8.71
C ASP A 113 -16.67 6.87 -8.70
N PHE A 114 -16.32 6.22 -9.80
CA PHE A 114 -15.10 5.43 -9.94
C PHE A 114 -14.16 6.04 -10.97
N ALA A 115 -12.87 6.03 -10.65
CA ALA A 115 -11.80 6.39 -11.58
C ALA A 115 -10.88 5.19 -11.82
N GLY A 116 -10.54 4.94 -13.09
CA GLY A 116 -9.52 3.97 -13.49
C GLY A 116 -8.15 4.59 -13.74
N SER A 117 -8.10 5.91 -13.93
CA SER A 117 -6.89 6.65 -14.28
C SER A 117 -6.93 8.08 -13.74
N SER A 118 -5.79 8.77 -13.72
CA SER A 118 -5.73 10.20 -13.35
C SER A 118 -6.52 11.10 -14.31
N PHE A 119 -6.80 10.63 -15.53
CA PHE A 119 -7.66 11.35 -16.48
C PHE A 119 -9.12 11.30 -16.08
N ASP A 120 -9.57 10.14 -15.60
CA ASP A 120 -10.95 9.97 -15.12
C ASP A 120 -11.18 10.83 -13.87
N VAL A 121 -10.22 10.87 -12.95
CA VAL A 121 -10.27 11.77 -11.78
C VAL A 121 -10.46 13.23 -12.21
N GLY A 122 -9.69 13.71 -13.19
CA GLY A 122 -9.83 15.07 -13.71
C GLY A 122 -11.23 15.35 -14.27
N LYS A 123 -11.76 14.43 -15.10
CA LYS A 123 -13.11 14.54 -15.65
C LYS A 123 -14.18 14.56 -14.56
N LEU A 124 -14.04 13.73 -13.52
CA LEU A 124 -14.98 13.71 -12.40
C LEU A 124 -14.98 15.04 -11.65
N ILE A 125 -13.82 15.67 -11.47
CA ILE A 125 -13.74 16.99 -10.81
C ILE A 125 -14.40 18.08 -11.68
N ASP A 126 -14.21 18.03 -12.99
CA ASP A 126 -14.79 18.98 -13.94
C ASP A 126 -16.32 18.84 -14.04
N ASN A 127 -16.82 17.60 -14.03
CA ASN A 127 -18.25 17.29 -14.11
C ASN A 127 -19.02 17.59 -12.81
N ASN A 128 -18.32 17.84 -11.70
CA ASN A 128 -18.90 18.11 -10.39
C ASN A 128 -18.42 19.48 -9.85
N PRO A 129 -18.75 20.60 -10.53
CA PRO A 129 -18.19 21.92 -10.25
C PRO A 129 -18.69 22.56 -8.94
N GLU A 130 -19.75 22.05 -8.32
CA GLU A 130 -20.32 22.51 -7.06
C GLU A 130 -19.63 21.92 -5.82
N HIS A 131 -18.89 20.83 -6.02
CA HIS A 131 -18.15 20.14 -4.97
C HIS A 131 -16.85 20.90 -4.65
N GLY A 132 -16.69 21.27 -3.38
CA GLY A 132 -15.48 21.94 -2.88
C GLY A 132 -14.52 21.00 -2.16
N THR A 133 -14.92 19.76 -1.89
CA THR A 133 -14.07 18.73 -1.29
C THR A 133 -14.17 17.43 -2.08
N PHE A 134 -13.02 16.86 -2.44
CA PHE A 134 -12.92 15.56 -3.09
C PHE A 134 -12.12 14.60 -2.21
N ILE A 135 -12.72 13.47 -1.86
CA ILE A 135 -12.02 12.34 -1.24
C ILE A 135 -11.63 11.40 -2.38
N ILE A 136 -10.35 11.14 -2.57
CA ILE A 136 -9.85 10.26 -3.63
C ILE A 136 -9.15 9.09 -2.96
N ASP A 137 -9.72 7.89 -3.07
CA ASP A 137 -9.19 6.72 -2.38
C ASP A 137 -8.05 6.05 -3.14
N GLU A 138 -7.17 5.39 -2.39
CA GLU A 138 -6.05 4.60 -2.89
C GLU A 138 -5.17 5.38 -3.89
N THR A 139 -4.85 6.65 -3.55
CA THR A 139 -4.24 7.61 -4.49
C THR A 139 -2.87 7.20 -5.03
N CYS A 140 -2.12 6.36 -4.32
CA CYS A 140 -0.86 5.82 -4.82
C CYS A 140 -1.02 4.83 -5.97
N PHE A 141 -2.23 4.38 -6.31
CA PHE A 141 -2.46 3.50 -7.47
C PHE A 141 -2.67 4.25 -8.78
N TYR A 142 -2.72 5.58 -8.76
CA TYR A 142 -2.70 6.41 -9.96
C TYR A 142 -1.26 6.83 -10.32
N ASP A 143 -1.08 7.25 -11.57
CA ASP A 143 0.17 7.82 -12.06
C ASP A 143 0.48 9.20 -11.44
N GLU A 144 1.72 9.67 -11.64
CA GLU A 144 2.24 10.92 -11.10
C GLU A 144 1.44 12.15 -11.58
N ARG A 145 0.80 12.06 -12.75
CA ARG A 145 -0.01 13.15 -13.32
C ARG A 145 -1.16 13.53 -12.40
N LEU A 146 -1.70 12.59 -11.60
CA LEU A 146 -2.71 12.89 -10.59
C LEU A 146 -2.28 14.07 -9.72
N VAL A 147 -1.08 14.00 -9.11
CA VAL A 147 -0.61 14.99 -8.13
C VAL A 147 -0.55 16.40 -8.74
N PHE A 148 0.00 16.53 -9.95
CA PHE A 148 0.12 17.81 -10.62
C PHE A 148 -1.24 18.43 -10.97
N ILE A 149 -2.24 17.61 -11.30
CA ILE A 149 -3.58 18.09 -11.60
C ILE A 149 -4.30 18.56 -10.35
N LEU A 150 -4.22 17.77 -9.27
CA LEU A 150 -4.81 18.17 -7.99
C LEU A 150 -4.20 19.49 -7.52
N ASN A 151 -2.86 19.61 -7.58
CA ASN A 151 -2.17 20.84 -7.21
C ASN A 151 -2.60 22.05 -8.08
N LYS A 152 -2.70 21.86 -9.40
CA LYS A 152 -3.18 22.92 -10.31
C LYS A 152 -4.60 23.36 -9.94
N ILE A 153 -5.53 22.42 -9.80
CA ILE A 153 -6.94 22.71 -9.49
C ILE A 153 -7.07 23.39 -8.11
N ALA A 154 -6.30 22.91 -7.13
CA ALA A 154 -6.26 23.46 -5.78
C ALA A 154 -5.91 24.96 -5.76
N LEU A 155 -4.85 25.34 -6.50
CA LEU A 155 -4.39 26.73 -6.60
C LEU A 155 -5.45 27.66 -7.22
N ASP A 156 -6.17 27.16 -8.23
CA ASP A 156 -7.12 27.97 -8.99
C ASP A 156 -8.50 28.08 -8.30
N SER A 157 -8.96 27.02 -7.61
CA SER A 157 -10.40 26.83 -7.34
C SER A 157 -10.82 26.64 -5.87
N ASN A 158 -9.95 26.85 -4.88
CA ASN A 158 -10.26 26.65 -3.44
C ASN A 158 -10.88 25.27 -3.15
N VAL A 159 -10.30 24.24 -3.77
CA VAL A 159 -10.73 22.85 -3.63
C VAL A 159 -9.85 22.18 -2.58
N LEU A 160 -10.50 21.40 -1.71
CA LEU A 160 -9.84 20.53 -0.76
C LEU A 160 -9.82 19.09 -1.30
N PHE A 161 -8.64 18.49 -1.34
CA PHE A 161 -8.41 17.10 -1.66
C PHE A 161 -8.03 16.33 -0.40
N ILE A 162 -8.77 15.27 -0.11
CA ILE A 162 -8.51 14.33 0.97
C ILE A 162 -8.05 13.02 0.34
N LEU A 163 -6.84 12.59 0.67
CA LEU A 163 -6.12 11.56 -0.09
C LEU A 163 -5.73 10.38 0.82
N PRO A 164 -6.67 9.49 1.19
CA PRO A 164 -6.32 8.24 1.85
C PRO A 164 -5.50 7.32 0.94
N THR A 165 -4.37 6.82 1.44
CA THR A 165 -3.49 5.92 0.66
C THR A 165 -2.46 5.20 1.51
N LEU A 166 -1.86 4.15 0.94
CA LEU A 166 -0.63 3.53 1.46
C LEU A 166 0.60 4.35 1.04
N LEU A 167 1.48 4.68 1.99
CA LEU A 167 2.79 5.29 1.67
C LEU A 167 3.90 4.27 1.50
N TYR A 168 3.87 3.22 2.32
CA TYR A 168 4.91 2.20 2.34
C TYR A 168 4.38 0.89 1.77
N ASN A 169 5.21 0.23 0.97
CA ASN A 169 4.95 -1.14 0.55
C ASN A 169 5.34 -2.15 1.64
N PHE A 170 5.13 -3.44 1.36
CA PHE A 170 5.47 -4.50 2.30
C PHE A 170 6.97 -4.57 2.63
N ARG A 171 7.84 -4.01 1.78
CA ARG A 171 9.30 -3.96 1.98
C ARG A 171 9.75 -2.80 2.89
N LYS A 172 8.81 -2.03 3.47
CA LYS A 172 9.04 -0.76 4.21
C LYS A 172 9.66 0.34 3.34
N GLU A 173 9.43 0.28 2.03
CA GLU A 173 9.92 1.26 1.07
C GLU A 173 8.76 2.14 0.60
N ILE A 174 9.07 3.35 0.13
CA ILE A 174 8.04 4.22 -0.46
C ILE A 174 7.40 3.48 -1.63
N PHE A 175 6.08 3.44 -1.66
CA PHE A 175 5.29 2.56 -2.52
C PHE A 175 5.62 2.74 -4.02
N ASN A 176 5.69 4.00 -4.47
CA ASN A 176 6.09 4.41 -5.82
C ASN A 176 6.40 5.92 -5.87
N ASN A 177 6.68 6.45 -7.06
CA ASN A 177 6.92 7.88 -7.26
C ASN A 177 5.71 8.75 -6.93
N THR A 178 4.48 8.30 -7.25
CA THR A 178 3.25 8.99 -6.87
C THR A 178 3.18 9.22 -5.36
N ALA A 179 3.51 8.21 -4.55
CA ALA A 179 3.57 8.33 -3.09
C ALA A 179 4.57 9.41 -2.62
N ARG A 180 5.73 9.53 -3.29
CA ARG A 180 6.72 10.58 -2.98
C ARG A 180 6.17 11.97 -3.28
N LEU A 181 5.58 12.14 -4.46
CA LEU A 181 4.99 13.42 -4.88
C LEU A 181 3.80 13.80 -3.98
N LEU A 182 2.98 12.84 -3.57
CA LEU A 182 1.89 13.09 -2.63
C LEU A 182 2.41 13.66 -1.31
N ILE A 183 3.50 13.13 -0.76
CA ILE A 183 4.13 13.69 0.45
C ILE A 183 4.62 15.12 0.20
N GLU A 184 5.30 15.34 -0.93
CA GLU A 184 5.88 16.65 -1.28
C GLU A 184 4.83 17.76 -1.47
N TYR A 185 3.69 17.43 -2.08
CA TYR A 185 2.64 18.40 -2.44
C TYR A 185 1.51 18.50 -1.40
N SER A 186 1.57 17.75 -0.30
CA SER A 186 0.53 17.80 0.72
C SER A 186 0.75 18.93 1.72
N ASP A 187 -0.29 19.72 1.97
CA ASP A 187 -0.27 20.75 3.02
C ASP A 187 -0.32 20.13 4.42
N LYS A 188 -0.94 18.95 4.53
CA LYS A 188 -1.11 18.23 5.80
C LYS A 188 -1.03 16.73 5.60
N ILE A 189 -0.30 16.05 6.49
CA ILE A 189 -0.22 14.59 6.54
C ILE A 189 -0.80 14.11 7.87
N CYS A 190 -1.87 13.33 7.80
CA CYS A 190 -2.47 12.65 8.93
C CYS A 190 -2.05 11.18 8.91
N ARG A 191 -1.31 10.76 9.94
CA ARG A 191 -0.85 9.39 10.08
C ARG A 191 -1.78 8.64 11.04
N ILE A 192 -2.30 7.50 10.60
CA ILE A 192 -3.16 6.62 11.37
C ILE A 192 -2.42 5.31 11.62
N GLY A 193 -2.22 5.00 12.89
CA GLY A 193 -1.65 3.73 13.33
C GLY A 193 -2.71 2.64 13.41
N ALA A 194 -2.24 1.40 13.50
CA ALA A 194 -3.09 0.28 13.87
C ALA A 194 -2.32 -0.67 14.79
N TYR A 195 -3.04 -1.50 15.52
CA TYR A 195 -2.40 -2.53 16.35
C TYR A 195 -1.61 -3.50 15.48
N CYS A 196 -0.45 -3.90 15.98
CA CYS A 196 0.22 -5.08 15.50
C CYS A 196 -0.73 -6.27 15.68
N GLU A 197 -1.14 -6.90 14.57
CA GLU A 197 -2.08 -8.02 14.59
C GLU A 197 -1.42 -9.33 15.06
N HIS A 198 -0.17 -9.29 15.57
CA HIS A 198 0.51 -10.49 16.06
C HIS A 198 -0.14 -10.87 17.38
N VAL A 199 -0.49 -12.14 17.54
CA VAL A 199 -1.35 -12.61 18.65
C VAL A 199 -0.83 -12.22 20.03
N ASP A 200 0.49 -12.18 20.20
CA ASP A 200 1.16 -11.81 21.46
C ASP A 200 1.65 -10.34 21.52
N CYS A 201 1.07 -9.43 20.74
CA CYS A 201 1.53 -8.05 20.63
C CYS A 201 0.39 -7.03 20.65
N MET A 202 0.61 -5.90 21.33
CA MET A 202 -0.32 -4.75 21.34
C MET A 202 0.36 -3.43 20.92
N ASP A 203 1.56 -3.52 20.32
CA ASP A 203 2.29 -2.34 19.87
C ASP A 203 1.55 -1.65 18.72
N GLU A 204 1.64 -0.32 18.68
CA GLU A 204 1.23 0.45 17.50
C GLU A 204 2.17 0.15 16.32
N SER A 205 1.59 0.09 15.13
CA SER A 205 2.34 -0.04 13.90
C SER A 205 1.78 0.83 12.78
N PHE A 206 2.68 1.14 11.85
CA PHE A 206 2.40 1.84 10.62
C PHE A 206 2.81 1.04 9.38
N LEU A 207 3.10 -0.25 9.55
CA LEU A 207 3.70 -1.09 8.52
C LEU A 207 2.71 -2.17 8.08
N THR A 208 2.53 -2.25 6.77
CA THR A 208 1.85 -3.39 6.14
C THR A 208 2.86 -4.52 6.01
N TYR A 209 2.55 -5.66 6.63
CA TYR A 209 3.28 -6.90 6.52
C TYR A 209 2.57 -7.84 5.54
N ARG A 210 3.35 -8.48 4.68
CA ARG A 210 2.87 -9.48 3.72
C ARG A 210 3.35 -10.85 4.16
N TYR A 211 2.44 -11.81 4.16
CA TYR A 211 2.73 -13.21 4.44
C TYR A 211 1.89 -14.12 3.56
N TYR A 212 2.27 -15.38 3.50
CA TYR A 212 1.50 -16.47 2.93
C TYR A 212 1.03 -17.36 4.06
N PHE A 213 -0.26 -17.71 4.08
CA PHE A 213 -0.71 -18.79 4.94
C PHE A 213 -0.69 -20.06 4.11
N TYR A 214 0.20 -20.99 4.43
CA TYR A 214 0.42 -22.18 3.59
C TYR A 214 0.79 -23.38 4.46
N ARG A 215 0.10 -24.50 4.26
CA ARG A 215 0.26 -25.73 5.06
C ARG A 215 0.08 -25.49 6.56
N GLY A 216 -0.92 -24.68 6.90
CA GLY A 216 -1.21 -24.31 8.30
C GLY A 216 -0.19 -23.37 8.97
N LYS A 217 0.77 -22.81 8.23
CA LYS A 217 1.80 -21.90 8.76
C LYS A 217 1.70 -20.50 8.17
N GLU A 218 2.01 -19.49 8.98
CA GLU A 218 2.29 -18.14 8.52
C GLU A 218 3.74 -18.05 8.04
N ILE A 219 3.94 -17.83 6.75
CA ILE A 219 5.26 -17.73 6.11
C ILE A 219 5.45 -16.30 5.63
N ALA A 220 6.50 -15.61 6.09
CA ALA A 220 6.79 -14.26 5.63
C ALA A 220 6.97 -14.21 4.11
N ALA A 221 6.56 -13.11 3.46
CA ALA A 221 6.91 -12.92 2.06
C ALA A 221 8.44 -12.66 1.94
N PRO A 222 9.17 -13.36 1.06
CA PRO A 222 10.57 -13.04 0.81
C PRO A 222 10.69 -11.62 0.26
N TYR A 223 11.81 -10.95 0.50
CA TYR A 223 12.04 -9.59 0.00
C TYR A 223 11.88 -9.50 -1.52
N PHE A 224 12.26 -10.54 -2.26
CA PHE A 224 12.12 -10.65 -3.72
C PHE A 224 10.74 -11.16 -4.18
N ASP A 225 9.71 -11.08 -3.34
CA ASP A 225 8.32 -11.33 -3.72
C ASP A 225 7.76 -10.17 -4.57
N PRO A 226 7.03 -10.42 -5.68
CA PRO A 226 6.55 -9.35 -6.55
C PRO A 226 5.70 -8.30 -5.83
N LEU A 227 6.03 -7.01 -6.03
CA LEU A 227 5.47 -5.88 -5.30
C LEU A 227 3.95 -5.75 -5.39
N LEU A 228 3.36 -5.99 -6.57
CA LEU A 228 1.92 -5.86 -6.78
C LEU A 228 1.33 -7.25 -6.94
N ILE A 229 0.78 -7.77 -5.85
CA ILE A 229 -0.08 -8.95 -5.82
C ILE A 229 -1.29 -8.57 -5.00
N VAL A 230 -2.46 -8.51 -5.64
CA VAL A 230 -3.70 -8.14 -4.95
C VAL A 230 -4.10 -9.28 -4.01
N GLY A 231 -4.08 -9.00 -2.70
CA GLY A 231 -4.64 -9.88 -1.68
C GLY A 231 -6.11 -9.56 -1.43
N GLY A 232 -6.82 -10.51 -0.82
CA GLY A 232 -8.21 -10.33 -0.40
C GLY A 232 -8.33 -9.76 1.02
N ASP A 233 -9.56 -9.43 1.41
CA ASP A 233 -9.89 -9.02 2.78
C ASP A 233 -9.92 -10.18 3.78
N LYS A 234 -10.08 -11.40 3.27
CA LYS A 234 -10.11 -12.63 4.05
C LYS A 234 -8.75 -13.32 4.00
N ILE A 235 -8.41 -13.99 5.09
CA ILE A 235 -7.25 -14.89 5.12
C ILE A 235 -7.51 -16.03 4.14
N VAL A 236 -6.57 -16.24 3.23
CA VAL A 236 -6.59 -17.34 2.27
C VAL A 236 -5.39 -18.24 2.54
N GLU A 237 -5.64 -19.56 2.63
CA GLU A 237 -4.56 -20.53 2.59
C GLU A 237 -4.10 -20.71 1.14
N SER A 238 -2.96 -20.12 0.80
CA SER A 238 -2.40 -20.12 -0.54
C SER A 238 -0.91 -19.84 -0.50
N ALA A 239 -0.17 -20.53 -1.36
CA ALA A 239 1.19 -20.13 -1.70
C ALA A 239 1.25 -19.10 -2.85
N ILE A 240 0.14 -18.80 -3.52
CA ILE A 240 0.12 -17.87 -4.66
C ILE A 240 -0.36 -16.49 -4.22
N TYR A 241 -1.45 -16.45 -3.45
CA TYR A 241 -2.08 -15.21 -3.02
C TYR A 241 -1.67 -14.89 -1.57
N PRO A 242 -0.98 -13.77 -1.33
CA PRO A 242 -0.59 -13.39 0.01
C PRO A 242 -1.76 -12.82 0.81
N ASN A 243 -1.60 -12.88 2.12
CA ASN A 243 -2.37 -12.15 3.10
C ASN A 243 -1.60 -10.90 3.56
N TYR A 244 -2.34 -9.93 4.09
CA TYR A 244 -1.79 -8.68 4.60
C TYR A 244 -2.28 -8.43 6.02
N ALA A 245 -1.35 -8.07 6.89
CA ALA A 245 -1.60 -7.70 8.28
C ALA A 245 -0.79 -6.46 8.66
N THR A 246 -1.22 -5.76 9.70
CA THR A 246 -0.40 -4.75 10.35
C THR A 246 0.55 -5.42 11.34
N ARG A 247 1.86 -5.11 11.28
CA ARG A 247 2.88 -5.65 12.22
C ARG A 247 3.83 -4.57 12.69
N CYS A 248 4.14 -4.48 13.98
CA CYS A 248 5.14 -3.54 14.50
C CYS A 248 6.54 -3.87 13.97
N SER A 249 7.52 -3.02 14.24
CA SER A 249 8.90 -3.19 13.74
C SER A 249 9.52 -4.55 14.11
N ARG A 250 9.15 -5.12 15.27
CA ARG A 250 9.60 -6.42 15.77
C ARG A 250 8.98 -7.61 15.03
N HIS A 251 7.70 -7.53 14.67
CA HIS A 251 6.97 -8.62 14.02
C HIS A 251 6.86 -8.44 12.50
N HIS A 252 7.49 -7.41 11.94
CA HIS A 252 7.55 -7.18 10.50
C HIS A 252 8.89 -7.70 9.94
N TYR A 253 8.84 -8.92 9.43
CA TYR A 253 9.97 -9.64 8.86
C TYR A 253 10.24 -9.22 7.40
N LEU A 254 11.49 -8.91 7.07
CA LEU A 254 11.98 -8.58 5.73
C LEU A 254 13.06 -9.58 5.30
N VAL A 255 12.68 -10.85 5.29
CA VAL A 255 13.59 -11.98 5.08
C VAL A 255 14.17 -11.96 3.68
N GLY A 256 15.49 -12.13 3.55
CA GLY A 256 16.17 -12.22 2.25
C GLY A 256 16.51 -10.87 1.61
N ARG A 257 16.40 -9.77 2.36
CA ARG A 257 16.79 -8.44 1.85
C ARG A 257 18.27 -8.36 1.53
N GLU A 258 19.13 -8.88 2.43
CA GLU A 258 20.58 -8.85 2.19
C GLU A 258 20.94 -9.73 1.00
N TYR A 259 20.41 -10.96 0.97
CA TYR A 259 20.54 -11.87 -0.16
C TYR A 259 20.16 -11.23 -1.50
N PHE A 260 19.06 -10.48 -1.53
CA PHE A 260 18.63 -9.81 -2.74
C PHE A 260 19.70 -8.85 -3.28
N PHE A 261 20.27 -8.00 -2.43
CA PHE A 261 21.22 -6.98 -2.85
C PHE A 261 22.65 -7.48 -3.02
N THR A 262 23.07 -8.51 -2.29
CA THR A 262 24.46 -8.99 -2.33
C THR A 262 24.66 -10.18 -3.28
N ILE A 263 23.59 -10.89 -3.65
CA ILE A 263 23.68 -12.12 -4.45
C ILE A 263 22.72 -12.08 -5.64
N LEU A 264 21.41 -12.12 -5.39
CA LEU A 264 20.42 -12.35 -6.44
C LEU A 264 20.43 -11.25 -7.51
N LYS A 265 20.40 -9.98 -7.10
CA LYS A 265 20.44 -8.83 -8.01
C LYS A 265 21.79 -8.69 -8.72
N PRO A 266 22.96 -8.77 -8.05
CA PRO A 266 24.26 -8.80 -8.73
C PRO A 266 24.39 -9.92 -9.76
N PHE A 267 23.94 -11.14 -9.44
CA PHE A 267 23.98 -12.25 -10.39
C PHE A 267 23.11 -11.98 -11.62
N ALA A 268 21.91 -11.40 -11.44
CA ALA A 268 21.06 -11.02 -12.56
C ALA A 268 21.69 -9.94 -13.45
N LEU A 269 22.43 -8.98 -12.87
CA LEU A 269 23.17 -7.96 -13.63
C LEU A 269 24.29 -8.59 -14.47
N LEU A 270 25.04 -9.55 -13.91
CA LEU A 270 26.05 -10.32 -14.64
C LEU A 270 25.43 -11.14 -15.77
N TYR A 271 24.26 -11.74 -15.52
CA TYR A 271 23.51 -12.48 -16.54
C TYR A 271 23.17 -11.59 -17.74
N SER A 272 22.67 -10.38 -17.49
CA SER A 272 22.34 -9.41 -18.55
C SER A 272 23.57 -8.90 -19.31
N GLN A 273 24.77 -9.05 -18.74
CA GLN A 273 26.06 -8.78 -19.40
C GLN A 273 26.64 -10.00 -20.15
N GLY A 274 25.98 -11.16 -20.05
CA GLY A 274 26.36 -12.39 -20.74
C GLY A 274 27.01 -13.45 -19.87
N ASP A 275 27.39 -13.15 -18.61
CA ASP A 275 27.87 -14.15 -17.66
C ASP A 275 26.69 -14.82 -16.94
N LYS A 276 26.30 -15.99 -17.47
CA LYS A 276 25.08 -16.67 -17.06
C LYS A 276 25.26 -17.60 -15.88
N LYS A 277 26.50 -18.00 -15.56
CA LYS A 277 26.78 -19.18 -14.75
C LYS A 277 26.20 -19.08 -13.34
N PHE A 278 26.47 -17.97 -12.65
CA PHE A 278 26.06 -17.78 -11.26
C PHE A 278 24.55 -17.64 -11.12
N PHE A 279 23.93 -16.84 -11.98
CA PHE A 279 22.50 -16.61 -11.93
C PHE A 279 21.70 -17.86 -12.28
N GLU A 280 22.07 -18.55 -13.36
CA GLU A 280 21.41 -19.80 -13.75
C GLU A 280 21.53 -20.88 -12.68
N ARG A 281 22.68 -20.97 -12.01
CA ARG A 281 22.85 -21.89 -10.88
C ARG A 281 21.93 -21.52 -9.72
N GLU A 282 21.87 -20.25 -9.34
CA GLU A 282 21.02 -19.80 -8.24
C GLU A 282 19.53 -20.01 -8.53
N ILE A 283 19.06 -19.76 -9.76
CA ILE A 283 17.67 -20.02 -10.16
C ILE A 283 17.34 -21.52 -10.14
N LEU A 284 18.28 -22.38 -10.54
CA LEU A 284 18.12 -23.83 -10.42
C LEU A 284 18.04 -24.28 -8.95
N ASP A 285 18.92 -23.76 -8.10
CA ASP A 285 18.93 -24.09 -6.67
C ASP A 285 17.62 -23.59 -6.00
N LEU A 286 17.16 -22.36 -6.27
CA LEU A 286 15.88 -21.84 -5.76
C LEU A 286 14.65 -22.65 -6.19
N SER A 287 14.69 -23.31 -7.35
CA SER A 287 13.54 -24.07 -7.88
C SER A 287 13.53 -25.54 -7.46
N SER A 288 14.70 -26.16 -7.31
CA SER A 288 14.80 -27.63 -7.14
C SER A 288 15.59 -28.08 -5.91
N ASN A 289 16.43 -27.23 -5.33
CA ASN A 289 17.24 -27.55 -4.15
C ASN A 289 17.54 -26.30 -3.33
N VAL A 290 16.51 -25.73 -2.69
CA VAL A 290 16.64 -24.47 -1.94
C VAL A 290 17.69 -24.58 -0.82
N ILE A 291 17.94 -25.78 -0.30
CA ILE A 291 18.93 -26.02 0.74
C ILE A 291 20.37 -25.74 0.25
N SER A 292 20.67 -25.97 -1.04
CA SER A 292 21.98 -25.63 -1.61
C SER A 292 22.08 -24.20 -2.14
N SER A 293 20.98 -23.43 -2.10
CA SER A 293 20.97 -22.05 -2.61
C SER A 293 21.76 -21.10 -1.72
N ASN A 294 22.23 -20.01 -2.32
CA ASN A 294 22.78 -18.91 -1.54
C ASN A 294 21.72 -18.27 -0.63
N PHE A 295 20.44 -18.44 -0.97
CA PHE A 295 19.35 -17.99 -0.14
C PHE A 295 19.36 -18.67 1.24
N LYS A 296 19.42 -20.01 1.33
CA LYS A 296 19.52 -20.71 2.64
C LYS A 296 20.72 -20.23 3.45
N ASN A 297 21.87 -20.04 2.79
CA ASN A 297 23.07 -19.55 3.46
C ASN A 297 22.88 -18.14 4.04
N SER A 298 22.17 -17.26 3.32
CA SER A 298 21.85 -15.92 3.81
C SER A 298 20.94 -15.95 5.04
N LEU A 299 20.00 -16.90 5.10
CA LEU A 299 19.08 -17.03 6.24
C LEU A 299 19.84 -17.40 7.52
N LEU A 300 20.86 -18.26 7.42
CA LEU A 300 21.73 -18.61 8.54
C LEU A 300 22.54 -17.42 9.07
N ILE A 301 22.75 -16.38 8.26
CA ILE A 301 23.38 -15.14 8.67
C ILE A 301 22.34 -14.25 9.36
N GLU A 302 21.14 -14.10 8.77
CA GLU A 302 20.04 -13.33 9.35
C GLU A 302 19.59 -13.88 10.73
N SER A 303 19.67 -15.19 10.94
CA SER A 303 19.32 -15.84 12.21
C SER A 303 20.26 -15.48 13.37
N ARG A 304 21.46 -14.95 13.11
CA ARG A 304 22.46 -14.61 14.14
C ARG A 304 22.16 -13.32 14.89
N GLY A 305 21.05 -12.63 14.60
CA GLY A 305 20.69 -11.44 15.36
C GLY A 305 19.45 -10.67 14.92
N ARG A 306 18.71 -11.10 13.89
CA ARG A 306 17.51 -10.37 13.44
C ARG A 306 16.21 -11.12 13.65
N TYR A 307 16.16 -12.39 13.28
CA TYR A 307 14.91 -13.14 13.17
C TYR A 307 15.03 -14.51 13.82
N ASP A 308 13.89 -15.01 14.32
CA ASP A 308 13.79 -16.38 14.81
C ASP A 308 14.11 -17.36 13.67
N ILE A 309 14.92 -18.37 13.96
CA ILE A 309 15.31 -19.39 12.99
C ILE A 309 14.09 -20.10 12.40
N LEU A 310 13.02 -20.32 13.19
CA LEU A 310 11.80 -20.98 12.72
C LEU A 310 11.11 -20.18 11.60
N VAL A 311 11.00 -18.86 11.78
CA VAL A 311 10.43 -17.95 10.76
C VAL A 311 11.24 -18.00 9.47
N LEU A 312 12.56 -18.11 9.59
CA LEU A 312 13.45 -18.20 8.44
C LEU A 312 13.35 -19.55 7.74
N GLU A 313 13.23 -20.64 8.49
CA GLU A 313 13.13 -21.99 7.94
C GLU A 313 11.80 -22.25 7.24
N ASP A 314 10.70 -21.73 7.77
CA ASP A 314 9.38 -21.82 7.14
C ASP A 314 9.37 -21.19 5.74
N LEU A 315 10.20 -20.17 5.51
CA LEU A 315 10.31 -19.50 4.21
C LEU A 315 10.83 -20.41 3.09
N LEU A 316 11.61 -21.44 3.45
CA LEU A 316 12.16 -22.42 2.52
C LEU A 316 11.09 -23.41 2.04
N GLU A 317 9.98 -23.53 2.77
CA GLU A 317 8.84 -24.36 2.40
C GLU A 317 7.91 -23.66 1.39
N LEU A 318 8.06 -22.35 1.20
CA LEU A 318 7.26 -21.57 0.26
C LEU A 318 7.63 -21.94 -1.19
N PRO A 319 6.70 -22.39 -2.03
CA PRO A 319 7.00 -22.69 -3.42
C PRO A 319 7.19 -21.42 -4.26
N PHE A 320 7.70 -21.62 -5.46
CA PHE A 320 7.87 -20.62 -6.51
C PHE A 320 8.90 -19.52 -6.19
N LEU A 321 9.91 -19.80 -5.38
CA LEU A 321 10.97 -18.83 -5.03
C LEU A 321 11.72 -18.33 -6.27
N ALA A 322 12.03 -19.24 -7.21
CA ALA A 322 12.67 -18.90 -8.48
C ALA A 322 11.79 -17.97 -9.32
N GLU A 323 10.50 -18.28 -9.47
CA GLU A 323 9.55 -17.47 -10.24
C GLU A 323 9.35 -16.09 -9.61
N ARG A 324 9.23 -15.99 -8.28
CA ARG A 324 9.19 -14.71 -7.55
C ARG A 324 10.40 -13.86 -7.86
N ALA A 325 11.60 -14.45 -7.76
CA ALA A 325 12.86 -13.77 -8.05
C ALA A 325 12.89 -13.25 -9.51
N LEU A 326 12.54 -14.10 -10.48
CA LEU A 326 12.53 -13.72 -11.89
C LEU A 326 11.52 -12.62 -12.21
N ILE A 327 10.30 -12.70 -11.65
CA ILE A 327 9.27 -11.66 -11.85
C ILE A 327 9.75 -10.33 -11.28
N THR A 328 10.30 -10.34 -10.07
CA THR A 328 10.82 -9.12 -9.41
C THR A 328 11.97 -8.51 -10.21
N LEU A 329 12.96 -9.31 -10.62
CA LEU A 329 14.12 -8.83 -11.38
C LEU A 329 13.75 -8.31 -12.79
N SER A 330 12.76 -8.92 -13.44
CA SER A 330 12.32 -8.52 -14.77
C SER A 330 11.39 -7.31 -14.73
N LEU A 331 10.32 -7.36 -13.93
CA LEU A 331 9.24 -6.38 -14.01
C LEU A 331 9.39 -5.18 -13.08
N GLU A 332 10.13 -5.30 -11.98
CA GLU A 332 10.32 -4.18 -11.04
C GLU A 332 11.66 -3.50 -11.22
N TYR A 333 12.72 -4.30 -11.40
CA TYR A 333 14.07 -3.78 -11.54
C TYR A 333 14.52 -3.62 -12.99
N ASN A 334 13.75 -4.10 -13.96
CA ASN A 334 14.06 -4.03 -15.40
C ASN A 334 15.47 -4.57 -15.74
N ILE A 335 15.96 -5.56 -15.00
CA ILE A 335 17.29 -6.15 -15.20
C ILE A 335 17.23 -7.22 -16.29
N LEU A 336 16.23 -8.10 -16.23
CA LEU A 336 16.05 -9.18 -17.19
C LEU A 336 15.10 -8.73 -18.30
N SER A 337 15.54 -8.89 -19.55
CA SER A 337 14.68 -8.65 -20.71
C SER A 337 13.53 -9.65 -20.76
N LYS A 338 12.49 -9.33 -21.55
CA LYS A 338 11.38 -10.25 -21.84
C LYS A 338 11.87 -11.63 -22.33
N GLY A 339 12.87 -11.60 -23.22
CA GLY A 339 13.43 -12.81 -23.82
C GLY A 339 14.16 -13.65 -22.79
N ASP A 340 14.97 -13.03 -21.94
CA ASP A 340 15.70 -13.71 -20.87
C ASP A 340 14.76 -14.32 -19.84
N PHE A 341 13.75 -13.55 -19.41
CA PHE A 341 12.72 -14.03 -18.49
C PHE A 341 12.04 -15.28 -19.04
N LYS A 342 11.51 -15.24 -20.28
CA LYS A 342 10.86 -16.39 -20.92
C LYS A 342 11.81 -17.58 -21.05
N LYS A 343 13.03 -17.34 -21.49
CA LYS A 343 14.07 -18.37 -21.66
C LYS A 343 14.38 -19.07 -20.35
N LEU A 344 14.49 -18.35 -19.24
CA LEU A 344 14.79 -18.91 -17.92
C LEU A 344 13.61 -19.73 -17.39
N ILE A 345 12.37 -19.26 -17.57
CA ILE A 345 11.16 -20.02 -17.25
C ILE A 345 11.15 -21.35 -18.00
N ASP A 346 11.39 -21.32 -19.32
CA ASP A 346 11.39 -22.53 -20.15
C ASP A 346 12.57 -23.46 -19.81
N LYS A 347 13.78 -22.91 -19.64
CA LYS A 347 15.01 -23.67 -19.38
C LYS A 347 14.95 -24.45 -18.06
N PHE A 348 14.38 -23.86 -17.02
CA PHE A 348 14.28 -24.49 -15.71
C PHE A 348 12.91 -25.10 -15.42
N SER A 349 12.05 -25.21 -16.45
CA SER A 349 10.70 -25.79 -16.32
C SER A 349 9.88 -25.16 -15.18
N LEU A 350 9.98 -23.85 -15.02
CA LEU A 350 9.32 -23.10 -13.95
C LEU A 350 7.82 -22.96 -14.22
N SER A 351 7.04 -22.73 -13.17
CA SER A 351 5.58 -22.70 -13.22
C SER A 351 5.04 -21.51 -14.01
N LYS A 352 4.64 -21.77 -15.26
CA LYS A 352 3.95 -20.77 -16.11
C LYS A 352 2.60 -20.35 -15.54
N ASP A 353 1.88 -21.26 -14.89
CA ASP A 353 0.59 -20.96 -14.23
C ASP A 353 0.78 -19.94 -13.09
N TYR A 354 1.80 -20.13 -12.26
CA TYR A 354 2.13 -19.16 -11.21
C TYR A 354 2.47 -17.78 -11.81
N VAL A 355 3.34 -17.76 -12.82
CA VAL A 355 3.74 -16.52 -13.50
C VAL A 355 2.52 -15.81 -14.09
N GLN A 356 1.64 -16.52 -14.80
CA GLN A 356 0.43 -15.94 -15.38
C GLN A 356 -0.48 -15.34 -14.30
N LYS A 357 -0.73 -16.06 -13.19
CA LYS A 357 -1.57 -15.57 -12.10
C LYS A 357 -1.03 -14.28 -11.47
N VAL A 358 0.28 -14.20 -11.27
CA VAL A 358 0.92 -13.04 -10.64
C VAL A 358 1.07 -11.86 -11.62
N VAL A 359 1.50 -12.09 -12.86
CA VAL A 359 1.70 -11.03 -13.85
C VAL A 359 0.38 -10.44 -14.34
N VAL A 360 -0.65 -11.27 -14.59
CA VAL A 360 -1.99 -10.76 -14.97
C VAL A 360 -2.60 -9.88 -13.88
N SER A 361 -2.29 -10.15 -12.61
CA SER A 361 -2.73 -9.30 -11.50
C SER A 361 -2.18 -7.87 -11.55
N ARG A 362 -1.10 -7.63 -12.33
CA ARG A 362 -0.53 -6.31 -12.59
C ARG A 362 -1.18 -5.56 -13.76
N GLY A 363 -2.15 -6.16 -14.44
CA GLY A 363 -2.74 -5.59 -15.67
C GLY A 363 -1.87 -5.80 -16.92
N ASP A 364 -0.66 -6.34 -16.76
CA ASP A 364 0.19 -6.75 -17.87
C ASP A 364 -0.36 -8.06 -18.47
N LYS A 365 -1.02 -7.97 -19.63
CA LYS A 365 -1.27 -9.15 -20.48
C LYS A 365 0.05 -9.57 -21.13
N TRP A 366 0.98 -10.11 -20.35
CA TRP A 366 2.29 -10.49 -20.82
C TRP A 366 2.55 -11.98 -20.66
N ILE A 367 2.82 -12.58 -21.83
CA ILE A 367 3.62 -13.79 -22.01
C ILE A 367 2.95 -15.05 -21.47
N PHE A 368 2.17 -15.72 -22.31
CA PHE A 368 2.20 -17.17 -22.59
C PHE A 368 0.89 -17.55 -23.27
#